data_AF-A0A095XVG5-F1
#
_entry.id   AF-A0A095XVG5-F1
#
_cell.length_a   1.000
_cell.length_b   1.000
_cell.length_c   1.000
_cell.angle_alpha   90.00
_cell.angle_beta   90.00
_cell.angle_gamma   90.00
#
_symmetry.space_group_name_H-M   'P 1'
#
loop_
_entity.id
_entity.type
_entity.pdbx_description
1 polymer ?
#
loop_
_entity_poly.entity_id
_entity_poly.type
_entity_poly.pdbx_seq_one_letter_code
_entity_poly.pdbx_strand_id
1 'polypeptide(L)'
;MTRRRPPFQRAQRGLTLVELLVGLGVSMVVLAGVLSIMVRIGVEGGQTLQTARLGNELREVLDFTARDLQRAGYVAWDQRCGLGAGGSASLAVDEFYKCAVPAMDEFGQVELFAYDPRDATASPVACSSGCSCILYRYDLNGDGLFGSGNFEAFGLRRNGERLELRAEGSGHACDSGTWVPVHGADLAITNLSFDLAYATAPGAGSYAGAFALASSAGDWSPGSTANSCNPTPTDTANPIPATTGDQVCLWRRSVAISLAARLPGDEAVTAALTTRVRLANDFFDGIDNDS
;
A
#
# COMPACT_ATOMS: atom_id res chain seq x y z
N MET A 1 -89.62 -42.59 29.69
CA MET A 1 -88.40 -42.88 30.47
C MET A 1 -87.23 -42.12 29.85
N THR A 2 -86.61 -41.17 30.55
CA THR A 2 -85.34 -40.53 30.11
C THR A 2 -84.62 -39.90 31.32
N ARG A 3 -83.71 -40.65 31.97
CA ARG A 3 -82.81 -40.07 33.00
C ARG A 3 -81.72 -39.26 32.31
N ARG A 4 -81.70 -37.94 32.49
CA ARG A 4 -80.50 -37.12 32.20
C ARG A 4 -79.40 -37.48 33.21
N ARG A 5 -78.18 -37.78 32.72
CA ARG A 5 -76.98 -37.90 33.58
C ARG A 5 -76.43 -36.50 33.88
N PRO A 6 -75.95 -36.22 35.11
CA PRO A 6 -75.29 -34.95 35.42
C PRO A 6 -73.90 -34.89 34.76
N PRO A 7 -73.37 -33.68 34.45
CA PRO A 7 -72.02 -33.52 33.95
C PRO A 7 -71.00 -33.76 35.08
N PHE A 8 -69.90 -34.44 34.76
CA PHE A 8 -68.76 -34.55 35.67
C PHE A 8 -68.07 -33.18 35.79
N GLN A 9 -68.29 -32.48 36.92
CA GLN A 9 -67.47 -31.34 37.28
C GLN A 9 -66.03 -31.83 37.55
N ARG A 10 -65.08 -31.42 36.70
CA ARG A 10 -63.66 -31.62 36.97
C ARG A 10 -63.27 -30.74 38.16
N ALA A 11 -62.85 -31.36 39.26
CA ALA A 11 -62.31 -30.62 40.40
C ALA A 11 -61.05 -29.86 39.95
N GLN A 12 -61.07 -28.53 40.08
CA GLN A 12 -59.88 -27.72 39.86
C GLN A 12 -58.89 -27.99 41.00
N ARG A 13 -57.74 -28.57 40.67
CA ARG A 13 -56.59 -28.63 41.60
C ARG A 13 -55.92 -27.26 41.57
N GLY A 14 -56.00 -26.53 42.67
CA GLY A 14 -55.21 -25.31 42.87
C GLY A 14 -53.73 -25.64 43.10
N LEU A 15 -52.86 -24.70 42.74
CA LEU A 15 -51.43 -24.74 43.08
C LEU A 15 -51.23 -24.27 44.52
N THR A 16 -50.24 -24.83 45.20
CA THR A 16 -49.82 -24.34 46.52
C THR A 16 -49.05 -23.02 46.38
N LEU A 17 -49.12 -22.16 47.41
CA LEU A 17 -48.34 -20.92 47.44
C LEU A 17 -46.83 -21.20 47.41
N VAL A 18 -46.40 -22.36 47.93
CA VAL A 18 -45.00 -22.81 47.86
C VAL A 18 -44.59 -23.22 46.45
N GLU A 19 -45.41 -23.97 45.71
CA GLU A 19 -45.13 -24.28 44.29
C GLU A 19 -45.02 -23.00 43.44
N LEU A 20 -45.86 -22.00 43.71
CA LEU A 20 -45.83 -20.72 43.00
C LEU A 20 -44.56 -19.91 43.32
N LEU A 21 -44.14 -19.87 44.59
CA LEU A 21 -42.86 -19.24 44.99
C LEU A 21 -41.64 -19.97 44.41
N VAL A 22 -41.63 -21.31 44.44
CA VAL A 22 -40.54 -22.12 43.86
C VAL A 22 -40.49 -21.95 42.34
N GLY A 23 -41.63 -21.99 41.66
CA GLY A 23 -41.72 -21.78 40.21
C GLY A 23 -41.19 -20.42 39.78
N LEU A 24 -41.63 -19.34 40.44
CA LEU A 24 -41.12 -17.99 40.18
C LEU A 24 -39.62 -17.84 40.49
N GLY A 25 -39.15 -18.41 41.60
CA GLY A 25 -37.74 -18.38 41.97
C GLY A 25 -36.84 -19.07 40.94
N VAL A 26 -37.22 -20.27 40.50
CA VAL A 26 -36.49 -21.01 39.45
C VAL A 26 -36.53 -20.25 38.11
N SER A 27 -37.70 -19.72 37.70
CA SER A 27 -37.81 -18.93 36.47
C SER A 27 -36.95 -17.66 36.51
N MET A 28 -36.87 -16.96 37.65
CA MET A 28 -36.03 -15.78 37.80
C MET A 28 -34.54 -16.11 37.64
N VAL A 29 -34.06 -17.19 38.25
CA VAL A 29 -32.66 -17.64 38.12
C VAL A 29 -32.32 -18.02 36.68
N VAL A 30 -33.21 -18.74 35.99
CA VAL A 30 -33.01 -19.13 34.59
C VAL A 30 -33.00 -17.90 33.66
N LEU A 31 -33.94 -16.97 33.83
CA LEU A 31 -34.01 -15.74 33.02
C LEU A 31 -32.79 -14.84 33.25
N ALA A 32 -32.30 -14.72 34.48
CA ALA A 32 -31.07 -13.99 34.78
C ALA A 32 -29.85 -14.63 34.07
N GLY A 33 -29.76 -15.97 34.08
CA GLY A 33 -28.74 -16.72 33.34
C GLY A 33 -28.79 -16.42 31.84
N VAL A 34 -29.96 -16.58 31.19
CA VAL A 34 -30.15 -16.33 29.75
C VAL A 34 -29.84 -14.88 29.38
N LEU A 35 -30.31 -13.90 30.17
CA LEU A 35 -30.03 -12.49 29.94
C LEU A 35 -28.52 -12.19 30.04
N SER A 36 -27.83 -12.78 31.01
CA SER A 36 -26.38 -12.59 31.16
C SER A 36 -25.57 -13.11 29.95
N ILE A 37 -26.03 -14.21 29.33
CA ILE A 37 -25.43 -14.75 28.10
C ILE A 37 -25.73 -13.85 26.90
N MET A 38 -26.98 -13.39 26.77
CA MET A 38 -27.38 -12.49 25.67
C MET A 38 -26.61 -11.16 25.66
N VAL A 39 -26.36 -10.58 26.84
CA VAL A 39 -25.55 -9.36 26.98
C VAL A 39 -24.09 -9.61 26.57
N ARG A 40 -23.48 -10.74 26.97
CA ARG A 40 -22.10 -11.10 26.57
C ARG A 40 -21.98 -11.23 25.06
N ILE A 41 -22.89 -11.98 24.42
CA ILE A 41 -22.93 -12.14 22.95
C ILE A 41 -23.06 -10.79 22.24
N GLY A 42 -23.87 -9.87 22.78
CA GLY A 42 -24.01 -8.52 22.22
C GLY A 42 -22.72 -7.69 22.27
N VAL A 43 -21.99 -7.75 23.39
CA VAL A 43 -20.71 -7.04 23.56
C VAL A 43 -19.62 -7.67 22.69
N GLU A 44 -19.46 -8.99 22.72
CA GLU A 44 -18.46 -9.74 21.93
C GLU A 44 -18.68 -9.58 20.42
N GLY A 45 -19.95 -9.58 19.97
CA GLY A 45 -20.31 -9.29 18.59
C GLY A 45 -20.01 -7.85 18.17
N GLY A 46 -20.20 -6.88 19.08
CA GLY A 46 -19.83 -5.47 18.86
C GLY A 46 -18.32 -5.29 18.66
N GLN A 47 -17.50 -5.90 19.52
CA GLN A 47 -16.04 -5.89 19.41
C GLN A 47 -15.55 -6.54 18.11
N THR A 48 -16.15 -7.67 17.72
CA THR A 48 -15.82 -8.37 16.47
C THR A 48 -16.12 -7.48 15.25
N LEU A 49 -17.25 -6.78 15.25
CA LEU A 49 -17.62 -5.84 14.20
C LEU A 49 -16.68 -4.62 14.12
N GLN A 50 -16.24 -4.10 15.28
CA GLN A 50 -15.27 -3.00 15.35
C GLN A 50 -13.92 -3.39 14.75
N THR A 51 -13.37 -4.54 15.14
CA THR A 51 -12.12 -5.08 14.57
C THR A 51 -12.23 -5.33 13.07
N ALA A 52 -13.38 -5.85 12.59
CA ALA A 52 -13.61 -6.07 11.17
C ALA A 52 -13.67 -4.78 10.35
N ARG A 53 -14.26 -3.70 10.90
CA ARG A 53 -14.27 -2.37 10.26
C ARG A 53 -12.87 -1.78 10.17
N LEU A 54 -12.15 -1.73 11.30
CA LEU A 54 -10.76 -1.27 11.36
C LEU A 54 -9.87 -2.02 10.35
N GLY A 55 -10.02 -3.35 10.27
CA GLY A 55 -9.27 -4.19 9.34
C GLY A 55 -9.61 -3.99 7.86
N ASN A 56 -10.79 -3.46 7.53
CA ASN A 56 -11.18 -3.11 6.17
C ASN A 56 -10.68 -1.70 5.79
N GLU A 57 -10.89 -0.71 6.66
CA GLU A 57 -10.42 0.66 6.49
C GLU A 57 -8.88 0.71 6.36
N LEU A 58 -8.15 -0.01 7.22
CA LEU A 58 -6.69 -0.09 7.14
C LEU A 58 -6.20 -0.76 5.85
N ARG A 59 -6.96 -1.73 5.31
CA ARG A 59 -6.64 -2.38 4.03
C ARG A 59 -6.90 -1.46 2.85
N GLU A 60 -7.99 -0.69 2.86
CA GLU A 60 -8.26 0.31 1.82
C GLU A 60 -7.14 1.36 1.75
N VAL A 61 -6.68 1.86 2.90
CA VAL A 61 -5.54 2.78 2.99
C VAL A 61 -4.24 2.13 2.51
N LEU A 62 -3.97 0.88 2.89
CA LEU A 62 -2.77 0.15 2.42
C LEU A 62 -2.81 -0.06 0.91
N ASP A 63 -3.95 -0.47 0.36
CA ASP A 63 -4.13 -0.76 -1.05
C ASP A 63 -4.05 0.53 -1.91
N PHE A 64 -4.55 1.65 -1.40
CA PHE A 64 -4.32 2.97 -1.99
C PHE A 64 -2.82 3.32 -2.01
N THR A 65 -2.18 3.26 -0.84
CA THR A 65 -0.74 3.58 -0.67
C THR A 65 0.13 2.70 -1.56
N ALA A 66 -0.22 1.43 -1.70
CA ALA A 66 0.45 0.46 -2.56
C ALA A 66 0.30 0.80 -4.05
N ARG A 67 -0.92 1.11 -4.52
CA ARG A 67 -1.15 1.47 -5.94
C ARG A 67 -0.48 2.78 -6.34
N ASP A 68 -0.44 3.77 -5.45
CA ASP A 68 0.21 5.06 -5.75
C ASP A 68 1.75 4.89 -5.81
N LEU A 69 2.34 4.16 -4.85
CA LEU A 69 3.77 3.83 -4.88
C LEU A 69 4.17 2.88 -6.01
N GLN A 70 3.27 2.01 -6.51
CA GLN A 70 3.55 1.20 -7.70
C GLN A 70 3.86 2.06 -8.92
N ARG A 71 3.25 3.25 -9.04
CA ARG A 71 3.50 4.19 -10.15
C ARG A 71 4.85 4.90 -10.05
N ALA A 72 5.56 4.79 -8.92
CA ALA A 72 6.75 5.59 -8.65
C ALA A 72 7.83 5.47 -9.75
N GLY A 73 8.20 6.65 -10.24
CA GLY A 73 9.14 6.95 -11.30
C GLY A 73 8.64 6.69 -12.71
N TYR A 74 7.39 6.24 -12.93
CA TYR A 74 6.86 6.04 -14.29
C TYR A 74 7.01 7.32 -15.12
N VAL A 75 7.45 7.18 -16.38
CA VAL A 75 7.58 8.26 -17.36
C VAL A 75 7.14 7.74 -18.73
N ALA A 76 6.30 8.48 -19.45
CA ALA A 76 6.00 8.23 -20.87
C ALA A 76 7.15 8.75 -21.76
N TRP A 77 8.34 8.19 -21.53
CA TRP A 77 9.57 8.62 -22.20
C TRP A 77 9.50 8.38 -23.70
N ASP A 78 8.76 7.36 -24.15
CA ASP A 78 8.49 7.07 -25.56
C ASP A 78 7.79 8.24 -26.28
N GLN A 79 6.84 8.89 -25.62
CA GLN A 79 6.14 10.07 -26.14
C GLN A 79 7.11 11.25 -26.29
N ARG A 80 7.91 11.51 -25.25
CA ARG A 80 8.97 12.53 -25.26
C ARG A 80 10.03 12.29 -26.32
N CYS A 81 10.38 11.03 -26.58
CA CYS A 81 11.35 10.65 -27.61
C CYS A 81 10.76 10.59 -29.02
N GLY A 82 9.45 10.82 -29.20
CA GLY A 82 8.79 10.79 -30.52
C GLY A 82 8.61 9.38 -31.09
N LEU A 83 8.63 8.36 -30.24
CA LEU A 83 8.53 6.94 -30.60
C LEU A 83 7.08 6.42 -30.64
N GLY A 84 6.11 7.30 -30.38
CA GLY A 84 4.68 6.99 -30.46
C GLY A 84 4.25 6.41 -31.82
N ALA A 85 3.10 5.72 -31.80
CA ALA A 85 2.55 4.87 -32.87
C ALA A 85 2.90 5.30 -34.32
N GLY A 86 4.01 4.76 -34.84
CA GLY A 86 4.54 5.10 -36.17
C GLY A 86 6.07 5.16 -36.25
N GLY A 87 6.77 5.24 -35.11
CA GLY A 87 8.23 5.14 -35.04
C GLY A 87 8.80 3.80 -35.54
N SER A 88 10.06 3.82 -35.99
CA SER A 88 10.76 2.63 -36.51
C SER A 88 10.82 1.51 -35.47
N ALA A 89 10.59 0.26 -35.89
CA ALA A 89 10.43 -0.92 -35.02
C ALA A 89 11.72 -1.43 -34.33
N SER A 90 12.73 -0.59 -34.14
CA SER A 90 13.94 -0.89 -33.40
C SER A 90 14.45 0.37 -32.69
N LEU A 91 14.28 0.41 -31.37
CA LEU A 91 15.04 1.31 -30.49
C LEU A 91 16.52 1.08 -30.73
N ALA A 92 17.22 2.05 -31.32
CA ALA A 92 18.66 2.04 -31.29
C ALA A 92 19.12 2.27 -29.83
N VAL A 93 20.09 1.50 -29.34
CA VAL A 93 20.58 1.62 -27.95
C VAL A 93 20.97 3.06 -27.60
N ASP A 94 21.52 3.81 -28.56
CA ASP A 94 21.91 5.21 -28.35
C ASP A 94 20.71 6.16 -28.21
N GLU A 95 19.55 5.86 -28.80
CA GLU A 95 18.32 6.65 -28.65
C GLU A 95 17.73 6.49 -27.23
N PHE A 96 17.72 5.26 -26.71
CA PHE A 96 17.35 4.98 -25.32
C PHE A 96 18.26 5.74 -24.32
N TYR A 97 19.58 5.74 -24.53
CA TYR A 97 20.51 6.49 -23.68
C TYR A 97 20.42 8.01 -23.82
N LYS A 98 20.17 8.53 -25.04
CA LYS A 98 20.10 9.98 -25.28
C LYS A 98 18.80 10.62 -24.80
N CYS A 99 17.73 9.84 -24.67
CA CYS A 99 16.40 10.38 -24.41
C CYS A 99 15.67 9.69 -23.24
N ALA A 100 15.57 8.36 -23.23
CA ALA A 100 14.84 7.64 -22.18
C ALA A 100 15.51 7.78 -20.79
N VAL A 101 16.83 7.59 -20.72
CA VAL A 101 17.59 7.70 -19.46
C VAL A 101 17.52 9.13 -18.87
N PRO A 102 17.78 10.22 -19.61
CA PRO A 102 17.58 11.58 -19.10
C PRO A 102 16.14 11.88 -18.68
N ALA A 103 15.13 11.36 -19.39
CA ALA A 103 13.73 11.54 -19.00
C ALA A 103 13.42 10.84 -17.66
N MET A 104 13.92 9.62 -17.46
CA MET A 104 13.78 8.90 -16.19
C MET A 104 14.56 9.57 -15.03
N ASP A 105 15.74 10.14 -15.30
CA ASP A 105 16.56 10.85 -14.30
C ASP A 105 15.90 12.16 -13.84
N GLU A 106 15.18 12.86 -14.73
CA GLU A 106 14.45 14.08 -14.40
C GLU A 106 13.32 13.87 -13.38
N PHE A 107 12.61 12.74 -13.47
CA PHE A 107 11.66 12.31 -12.43
C PHE A 107 12.41 11.73 -11.21
N GLY A 108 13.55 11.09 -11.43
CA GLY A 108 14.51 10.69 -10.40
C GLY A 108 14.11 9.45 -9.61
N GLN A 109 14.85 9.19 -8.54
CA GLN A 109 14.64 8.02 -7.68
C GLN A 109 13.61 8.26 -6.56
N VAL A 110 13.14 7.15 -5.98
CA VAL A 110 12.40 7.16 -4.72
C VAL A 110 13.35 7.41 -3.56
N GLU A 111 13.00 8.34 -2.69
CA GLU A 111 13.82 8.78 -1.55
C GLU A 111 13.06 8.55 -0.23
N LEU A 112 13.75 8.03 0.79
CA LEU A 112 13.16 7.66 2.07
C LEU A 112 13.78 8.48 3.21
N PHE A 113 12.93 8.96 4.12
CA PHE A 113 13.34 9.82 5.23
C PHE A 113 12.66 9.43 6.56
N ALA A 114 13.41 9.56 7.65
CA ALA A 114 12.90 9.60 9.00
C ALA A 114 12.54 11.07 9.32
N TYR A 115 11.26 11.32 9.59
CA TYR A 115 10.71 12.65 9.82
C TYR A 115 9.36 12.57 10.57
N ASP A 116 9.16 13.41 11.59
CA ASP A 116 7.85 13.65 12.20
C ASP A 116 7.51 15.14 12.08
N PRO A 117 6.54 15.54 11.23
CA PRO A 117 6.18 16.94 10.99
C PRO A 117 5.60 17.67 12.22
N ARG A 118 5.35 16.96 13.33
CA ARG A 118 4.88 17.57 14.59
C ARG A 118 6.01 18.10 15.46
N ASP A 119 7.25 17.64 15.23
CA ASP A 119 8.43 18.21 15.86
C ASP A 119 8.90 19.40 15.02
N ALA A 120 8.62 20.62 15.50
CA ALA A 120 9.02 21.86 14.86
C ALA A 120 10.55 22.08 14.80
N THR A 121 11.35 21.21 15.42
CA THR A 121 12.82 21.21 15.35
C THR A 121 13.40 20.08 14.50
N ALA A 122 12.57 19.12 14.07
CA ALA A 122 13.02 18.04 13.21
C ALA A 122 13.27 18.52 11.77
N SER A 123 14.25 17.91 11.12
CA SER A 123 14.47 18.01 9.68
C SER A 123 14.50 16.59 9.09
N PRO A 124 14.12 16.38 7.82
CA PRO A 124 14.12 15.04 7.22
C PRO A 124 15.54 14.45 7.17
N VAL A 125 15.72 13.24 7.74
CA VAL A 125 17.00 12.52 7.72
C VAL A 125 16.86 11.31 6.80
N ALA A 126 17.73 11.18 5.80
CA ALA A 126 17.69 10.07 4.85
C ALA A 126 17.89 8.71 5.55
N CYS A 127 17.11 7.70 5.16
CA CYS A 127 17.21 6.34 5.68
C CYS A 127 16.80 5.30 4.61
N SER A 128 17.09 4.02 4.86
CA SER A 128 16.74 2.91 3.97
C SER A 128 15.73 1.92 4.57
N SER A 129 15.50 1.98 5.88
CA SER A 129 14.53 1.16 6.61
C SER A 129 13.90 1.92 7.78
N GLY A 130 12.68 1.53 8.15
CA GLY A 130 11.93 2.15 9.24
C GLY A 130 11.45 3.58 8.95
N CYS A 131 11.47 4.01 7.69
CA CYS A 131 11.32 5.43 7.32
C CYS A 131 9.85 5.87 7.36
N SER A 132 9.57 7.02 7.98
CA SER A 132 8.21 7.55 8.18
C SER A 132 7.72 8.48 7.06
N CYS A 133 8.60 8.83 6.12
CA CYS A 133 8.30 9.58 4.91
C CYS A 133 8.97 8.94 3.69
N ILE A 134 8.30 8.99 2.55
CA ILE A 134 8.78 8.58 1.23
C ILE A 134 8.42 9.65 0.21
N LEU A 135 9.37 10.03 -0.64
CA LEU A 135 9.21 10.97 -1.73
C LEU A 135 9.46 10.26 -3.05
N TYR A 136 8.64 10.58 -4.04
CA TYR A 136 8.67 9.92 -5.34
C TYR A 136 7.96 10.78 -6.37
N ARG A 137 8.34 10.64 -7.64
CA ARG A 137 7.70 11.34 -8.75
C ARG A 137 7.10 10.34 -9.72
N TYR A 138 6.12 10.74 -10.51
CA TYR A 138 5.70 10.00 -11.69
C TYR A 138 4.99 10.94 -12.67
N ASP A 139 5.12 10.62 -13.95
CA ASP A 139 4.41 11.25 -15.04
C ASP A 139 2.91 10.97 -14.88
N LEU A 140 2.14 12.02 -14.61
CA LEU A 140 0.71 11.91 -14.33
C LEU A 140 -0.13 12.07 -15.61
N ASN A 141 0.34 12.85 -16.58
CA ASN A 141 -0.40 13.21 -17.79
C ASN A 141 0.02 12.44 -19.05
N GLY A 142 1.15 11.72 -18.99
CA GLY A 142 1.70 10.92 -20.08
C GLY A 142 2.47 11.73 -21.13
N ASP A 143 3.00 12.92 -20.79
CA ASP A 143 3.76 13.75 -21.75
C ASP A 143 5.29 13.56 -21.68
N GLY A 144 5.78 12.82 -20.69
CA GLY A 144 7.20 12.53 -20.47
C GLY A 144 8.04 13.69 -19.93
N LEU A 145 7.45 14.83 -19.58
CA LEU A 145 8.12 16.06 -19.15
C LEU A 145 7.75 16.41 -17.70
N PHE A 146 8.76 16.53 -16.82
CA PHE A 146 8.49 16.82 -15.42
C PHE A 146 8.00 18.27 -15.20
N GLY A 147 6.92 18.41 -14.43
CA GLY A 147 6.39 19.71 -14.03
C GLY A 147 5.63 20.43 -15.15
N SER A 148 5.23 19.69 -16.19
CA SER A 148 4.50 20.14 -17.36
C SER A 148 3.02 20.42 -17.04
N GLY A 149 2.78 21.45 -16.22
CA GLY A 149 1.45 21.94 -15.85
C GLY A 149 0.68 21.08 -14.84
N ASN A 150 1.09 19.84 -14.57
CA ASN A 150 0.54 18.98 -13.53
C ASN A 150 1.48 18.84 -12.33
N PHE A 151 0.92 18.38 -11.21
CA PHE A 151 1.69 18.04 -10.02
C PHE A 151 2.15 16.59 -10.09
N GLU A 152 3.46 16.38 -10.14
CA GLU A 152 4.09 15.08 -10.40
C GLU A 152 5.09 14.69 -9.30
N ALA A 153 5.12 15.47 -8.22
CA ALA A 153 6.14 15.45 -7.19
C ALA A 153 5.56 14.93 -5.86
N PHE A 154 5.09 13.68 -5.87
CA PHE A 154 4.33 13.06 -4.77
C PHE A 154 5.16 12.73 -3.53
N GLY A 155 4.47 12.31 -2.48
CA GLY A 155 5.10 11.84 -1.25
C GLY A 155 4.07 11.35 -0.27
N LEU A 156 4.45 10.39 0.57
CA LEU A 156 3.61 9.87 1.64
C LEU A 156 4.36 10.03 2.96
N ARG A 157 3.71 10.53 4.00
CA ARG A 157 4.31 10.67 5.33
C ARG A 157 3.30 10.39 6.43
N ARG A 158 3.82 10.13 7.62
CA ARG A 158 3.01 10.10 8.85
C ARG A 158 3.06 11.45 9.56
N ASN A 159 1.88 12.00 9.86
CA ASN A 159 1.71 13.17 10.72
C ASN A 159 0.86 12.78 11.93
N GLY A 160 1.52 12.34 13.00
CA GLY A 160 0.86 11.79 14.19
C GLY A 160 -0.03 10.59 13.86
N GLU A 161 -1.34 10.71 14.04
CA GLU A 161 -2.30 9.65 13.74
C GLU A 161 -2.81 9.65 12.29
N ARG A 162 -2.22 10.48 11.42
CA ARG A 162 -2.56 10.58 9.99
C ARG A 162 -1.48 9.99 9.10
N LEU A 163 -1.89 9.25 8.08
CA LEU A 163 -1.13 9.11 6.85
C LEU A 163 -1.56 10.23 5.89
N GLU A 164 -0.58 10.99 5.42
CA GLU A 164 -0.77 12.13 4.51
C GLU A 164 -0.11 11.87 3.16
N LEU A 165 -0.78 12.31 2.09
CA LEU A 165 -0.25 12.41 0.74
C LEU A 165 0.14 13.86 0.45
N ARG A 166 1.26 14.08 -0.24
CA ARG A 166 1.66 15.38 -0.75
C ARG A 166 0.81 15.73 -1.97
N ALA A 167 0.04 16.82 -1.89
CA ALA A 167 -0.93 17.21 -2.91
C ALA A 167 -0.44 18.37 -3.81
N GLU A 168 0.29 19.34 -3.25
CA GLU A 168 0.71 20.55 -3.97
C GLU A 168 2.03 21.12 -3.43
N GLY A 169 2.57 22.14 -4.12
CA GLY A 169 3.67 22.99 -3.66
C GLY A 169 4.97 22.83 -4.46
N SER A 170 5.82 23.85 -4.41
CA SER A 170 7.03 23.98 -5.27
C SER A 170 8.27 23.22 -4.78
N GLY A 171 8.39 22.89 -3.49
CA GLY A 171 9.52 22.13 -2.93
C GLY A 171 9.18 20.67 -2.70
N HIS A 172 10.00 19.73 -3.19
CA HIS A 172 9.81 18.29 -3.02
C HIS A 172 10.66 17.77 -1.84
N ALA A 173 10.19 18.01 -0.62
CA ALA A 173 10.80 17.49 0.61
C ALA A 173 9.71 17.14 1.64
N CYS A 174 10.02 16.25 2.59
CA CYS A 174 9.05 15.76 3.60
C CYS A 174 8.49 16.86 4.51
N ASP A 175 9.20 17.99 4.62
CA ASP A 175 8.90 19.18 5.41
C ASP A 175 8.31 20.33 4.57
N SER A 176 8.04 20.12 3.27
CA SER A 176 7.57 21.18 2.36
C SER A 176 6.41 20.78 1.46
N GLY A 177 5.68 21.79 0.96
CA GLY A 177 4.45 21.62 0.17
C GLY A 177 3.19 21.43 1.03
N THR A 178 2.08 21.18 0.35
CA THR A 178 0.76 20.94 0.95
C THR A 178 0.53 19.45 1.10
N TRP A 179 0.15 19.03 2.31
CA TRP A 179 -0.08 17.63 2.65
C TRP A 179 -1.54 17.44 3.09
N VAL A 180 -2.19 16.38 2.62
CA VAL A 180 -3.60 16.09 2.88
C VAL A 180 -3.77 14.68 3.46
N PRO A 181 -4.68 14.46 4.42
CA PRO A 181 -4.90 13.12 4.98
C PRO A 181 -5.54 12.21 3.94
N VAL A 182 -5.04 10.97 3.84
CA VAL A 182 -5.56 9.93 2.93
C VAL A 182 -6.82 9.25 3.50
N HIS A 183 -7.08 9.38 4.79
CA HIS A 183 -8.17 8.69 5.50
C HIS A 183 -8.92 9.59 6.49
N GLY A 184 -10.14 9.15 6.83
CA GLY A 184 -11.03 9.80 7.80
C GLY A 184 -10.53 9.77 9.25
N ALA A 185 -11.25 10.46 10.13
CA ALA A 185 -10.93 10.60 11.56
C ALA A 185 -11.37 9.43 12.43
N ASP A 186 -11.94 8.40 11.81
CA ASP A 186 -12.31 7.08 12.31
C ASP A 186 -11.11 6.12 12.43
N LEU A 187 -10.03 6.38 11.69
CA LEU A 187 -8.79 5.60 11.71
C LEU A 187 -7.62 6.41 12.30
N ALA A 188 -6.91 5.85 13.29
CA ALA A 188 -5.70 6.46 13.87
C ALA A 188 -4.45 5.62 13.55
N ILE A 189 -3.54 6.15 12.72
CA ILE A 189 -2.29 5.48 12.32
C ILE A 189 -1.24 5.56 13.44
N THR A 190 -0.94 4.40 14.03
CA THR A 190 0.03 4.24 15.13
C THR A 190 1.44 3.96 14.62
N ASN A 191 1.57 3.33 13.45
CA ASN A 191 2.84 3.16 12.74
C ASN A 191 2.66 3.31 11.23
N LEU A 192 3.65 3.94 10.59
CA LEU A 192 3.91 3.88 9.16
C LEU A 192 5.42 3.74 9.01
N SER A 193 5.86 2.70 8.31
CA SER A 193 7.26 2.54 7.93
C SER A 193 7.42 2.04 6.51
N PHE A 194 8.38 2.63 5.80
CA PHE A 194 8.85 2.23 4.49
C PHE A 194 10.26 1.61 4.60
N ASP A 195 10.46 0.45 3.96
CA ASP A 195 11.79 -0.15 3.77
C ASP A 195 12.07 -0.30 2.28
N LEU A 196 13.13 0.34 1.78
CA LEU A 196 13.56 0.24 0.39
C LEU A 196 14.54 -0.93 0.22
N ALA A 197 14.17 -1.89 -0.61
CA ALA A 197 14.98 -3.07 -0.92
C ALA A 197 15.28 -3.13 -2.42
N TYR A 198 16.55 -3.40 -2.73
CA TYR A 198 17.03 -3.67 -4.09
C TYR A 198 17.06 -5.19 -4.34
N ALA A 199 16.74 -5.61 -5.56
CA ALA A 199 16.85 -7.02 -5.95
C ALA A 199 18.32 -7.44 -5.99
N THR A 200 18.68 -8.49 -5.24
CA THR A 200 20.07 -8.99 -5.12
C THR A 200 20.36 -10.24 -5.96
N ALA A 201 19.34 -10.86 -6.56
CA ALA A 201 19.49 -12.04 -7.41
C ALA A 201 18.28 -12.22 -8.37
N PRO A 202 18.48 -12.87 -9.53
CA PRO A 202 17.38 -13.34 -10.39
C PRO A 202 16.58 -14.45 -9.68
N GLY A 203 15.31 -14.60 -10.04
CA GLY A 203 14.44 -15.67 -9.52
C GLY A 203 13.87 -15.48 -8.11
N ALA A 204 14.24 -14.42 -7.37
CA ALA A 204 13.54 -14.03 -6.14
C ALA A 204 12.09 -13.64 -6.49
N GLY A 205 11.10 -14.44 -6.08
CA GLY A 205 9.75 -14.50 -6.67
C GLY A 205 9.11 -13.17 -7.10
N SER A 206 9.25 -12.85 -8.39
CA SER A 206 8.39 -11.93 -9.17
C SER A 206 8.03 -10.55 -8.57
N TYR A 207 8.87 -9.62 -8.11
CA TYR A 207 10.29 -9.43 -7.76
C TYR A 207 11.44 -9.85 -8.70
N ALA A 208 11.39 -10.99 -9.39
CA ALA A 208 12.52 -11.58 -10.11
C ALA A 208 12.94 -10.78 -11.35
N GLY A 209 14.20 -10.35 -11.41
CA GLY A 209 14.72 -9.48 -12.47
C GLY A 209 15.06 -10.15 -13.79
N ALA A 210 14.70 -9.45 -14.87
CA ALA A 210 15.34 -9.50 -16.18
C ALA A 210 16.26 -8.28 -16.30
N PHE A 211 17.54 -8.50 -16.64
CA PHE A 211 18.49 -7.44 -17.01
C PHE A 211 18.79 -7.58 -18.50
N ALA A 212 18.46 -6.60 -19.34
CA ALA A 212 18.73 -6.71 -20.76
C ALA A 212 20.20 -6.46 -21.11
N LEU A 213 20.73 -7.26 -22.02
CA LEU A 213 22.08 -7.13 -22.55
C LEU A 213 22.04 -6.42 -23.91
N ALA A 214 22.57 -5.19 -23.95
CA ALA A 214 22.91 -4.51 -25.18
C ALA A 214 24.30 -4.96 -25.67
N SER A 215 24.45 -5.19 -26.97
CA SER A 215 25.79 -5.33 -27.58
C SER A 215 26.39 -3.95 -27.88
N SER A 216 27.72 -3.86 -28.01
CA SER A 216 28.39 -2.60 -28.44
C SER A 216 28.09 -2.18 -29.89
N ALA A 217 27.40 -3.03 -30.65
CA ALA A 217 26.86 -2.65 -31.96
C ALA A 217 25.57 -1.81 -31.85
N GLY A 218 24.98 -1.72 -30.66
CA GLY A 218 23.67 -1.10 -30.45
C GLY A 218 22.48 -2.01 -30.74
N ASP A 219 22.73 -3.30 -31.00
CA ASP A 219 21.68 -4.29 -31.21
C ASP A 219 21.23 -4.89 -29.86
N TRP A 220 19.94 -4.72 -29.56
CA TRP A 220 19.22 -5.45 -28.51
C TRP A 220 18.87 -6.86 -29.01
N SER A 221 19.07 -7.89 -28.19
CA SER A 221 18.49 -9.21 -28.46
C SER A 221 17.33 -9.50 -27.49
N PRO A 222 16.09 -9.66 -27.99
CA PRO A 222 14.94 -10.02 -27.14
C PRO A 222 15.22 -11.31 -26.36
N GLY A 223 15.02 -11.28 -25.04
CA GLY A 223 15.25 -12.43 -24.15
C GLY A 223 16.69 -12.61 -23.63
N SER A 224 17.61 -11.67 -23.87
CA SER A 224 18.96 -11.70 -23.31
C SER A 224 19.02 -11.23 -21.85
N THR A 225 18.42 -11.99 -20.94
CA THR A 225 18.40 -11.69 -19.50
C THR A 225 19.69 -12.14 -18.80
N ALA A 226 20.45 -11.23 -18.20
CA ALA A 226 21.61 -11.58 -17.37
C ALA A 226 21.19 -12.09 -15.97
N ASN A 227 22.00 -12.97 -15.37
CA ASN A 227 21.77 -13.51 -14.01
C ASN A 227 22.37 -12.64 -12.90
N SER A 228 23.02 -11.55 -13.25
CA SER A 228 23.58 -10.56 -12.32
C SER A 228 23.94 -9.33 -13.13
N CYS A 229 23.78 -8.15 -12.55
CA CYS A 229 24.44 -6.96 -13.03
C CYS A 229 25.01 -6.22 -11.80
N ASN A 230 26.28 -5.81 -11.88
CA ASN A 230 26.99 -5.16 -10.78
C ASN A 230 27.19 -3.68 -11.10
N PRO A 231 26.21 -2.82 -10.81
CA PRO A 231 26.29 -1.40 -11.12
C PRO A 231 27.46 -0.75 -10.38
N THR A 232 28.29 -0.04 -11.12
CA THR A 232 29.40 0.73 -10.59
C THR A 232 29.01 2.19 -10.37
N PRO A 233 29.61 2.91 -9.40
CA PRO A 233 29.44 4.36 -9.26
C PRO A 233 29.96 5.20 -10.45
N THR A 234 30.44 4.57 -11.51
CA THR A 234 30.85 5.20 -12.78
C THR A 234 29.74 5.20 -13.82
N ASP A 235 28.77 4.28 -13.73
CA ASP A 235 27.66 4.15 -14.69
C ASP A 235 26.63 5.29 -14.53
N THR A 236 26.66 5.96 -13.38
CA THR A 236 25.90 7.19 -13.09
C THR A 236 26.50 8.46 -13.72
N ALA A 237 27.73 8.40 -14.24
CA ALA A 237 28.44 9.58 -14.77
C ALA A 237 28.56 9.60 -16.30
N ASN A 238 28.55 8.43 -16.96
CA ASN A 238 28.48 8.32 -18.41
C ASN A 238 27.92 6.94 -18.80
N PRO A 239 26.60 6.80 -19.05
CA PRO A 239 25.96 5.50 -19.24
C PRO A 239 26.18 4.89 -20.63
N ILE A 240 27.02 5.48 -21.49
CA ILE A 240 27.32 4.93 -22.81
C ILE A 240 28.27 3.73 -22.68
N PRO A 241 27.89 2.54 -23.18
CA PRO A 241 28.77 1.38 -23.13
C PRO A 241 30.04 1.60 -23.97
N ALA A 242 31.17 1.78 -23.28
CA ALA A 242 32.41 2.22 -23.90
C ALA A 242 33.14 1.11 -24.69
N THR A 243 32.75 -0.15 -24.52
CA THR A 243 33.42 -1.33 -25.11
C THR A 243 32.46 -2.48 -25.42
N THR A 244 32.92 -3.41 -26.26
CA THR A 244 32.23 -4.68 -26.55
C THR A 244 32.18 -5.57 -25.32
N GLY A 245 30.97 -5.76 -24.79
CA GLY A 245 30.67 -6.65 -23.67
C GLY A 245 30.14 -5.95 -22.41
N ASP A 246 29.88 -4.65 -22.45
CA ASP A 246 29.29 -3.93 -21.32
C ASP A 246 27.84 -4.37 -21.04
N GLN A 247 27.41 -4.29 -19.77
CA GLN A 247 26.16 -4.89 -19.28
C GLN A 247 25.27 -3.82 -18.63
N VAL A 248 24.06 -3.64 -19.15
CA VAL A 248 23.17 -2.57 -18.67
C VAL A 248 22.48 -2.98 -17.37
N CYS A 249 22.91 -2.37 -16.26
CA CYS A 249 22.40 -2.67 -14.92
C CYS A 249 21.12 -1.90 -14.58
N LEU A 250 20.00 -2.42 -15.08
CA LEU A 250 18.66 -1.92 -14.77
C LEU A 250 18.26 -2.35 -13.35
N TRP A 251 18.12 -1.38 -12.45
CA TRP A 251 17.82 -1.65 -11.04
C TRP A 251 16.37 -2.07 -10.84
N ARG A 252 16.15 -3.13 -10.06
CA ARG A 252 14.82 -3.50 -9.56
C ARG A 252 14.69 -3.22 -8.08
N ARG A 253 13.67 -2.46 -7.72
CA ARG A 253 13.41 -1.91 -6.39
C ARG A 253 12.04 -2.34 -5.92
N SER A 254 11.95 -2.53 -4.62
CA SER A 254 10.68 -2.73 -3.95
C SER A 254 10.64 -1.97 -2.64
N VAL A 255 9.48 -1.42 -2.33
CA VAL A 255 9.21 -0.77 -1.04
C VAL A 255 8.31 -1.69 -0.24
N ALA A 256 8.77 -2.12 0.93
CA ALA A 256 7.87 -2.68 1.93
C ALA A 256 7.14 -1.53 2.64
N ILE A 257 5.83 -1.66 2.80
CA ILE A 257 4.98 -0.70 3.49
C ILE A 257 4.39 -1.44 4.69
N SER A 258 4.67 -0.98 5.90
CA SER A 258 4.01 -1.48 7.12
C SER A 258 3.15 -0.39 7.75
N LEU A 259 1.86 -0.67 7.89
CA LEU A 259 0.89 0.17 8.57
C LEU A 259 0.43 -0.52 9.85
N ALA A 260 0.34 0.24 10.94
CA ALA A 260 -0.43 -0.15 12.11
C ALA A 260 -1.39 0.99 12.48
N ALA A 261 -2.57 0.62 12.97
CA ALA A 261 -3.62 1.55 13.33
C ALA A 261 -4.45 1.05 14.52
N ARG A 262 -5.23 1.96 15.08
CA ARG A 262 -6.20 1.72 16.15
C ARG A 262 -7.50 2.49 15.90
N LEU A 263 -8.57 2.09 16.58
CA LEU A 263 -9.77 2.92 16.67
C LEU A 263 -9.55 4.08 17.66
N PRO A 264 -9.82 5.35 17.29
CA PRO A 264 -9.71 6.50 18.20
C PRO A 264 -10.62 6.40 19.44
N GLY A 265 -11.73 5.66 19.34
CA GLY A 265 -12.70 5.47 20.43
C GLY A 265 -12.39 4.29 21.36
N ASP A 266 -11.47 3.39 20.98
CA ASP A 266 -11.03 2.26 21.81
C ASP A 266 -9.59 1.86 21.41
N GLU A 267 -8.62 2.29 22.22
CA GLU A 267 -7.21 2.05 21.96
C GLU A 267 -6.80 0.56 22.01
N ALA A 268 -7.65 -0.31 22.57
CA ALA A 268 -7.40 -1.76 22.60
C ALA A 268 -7.68 -2.42 21.24
N VAL A 269 -8.53 -1.82 20.40
CA VAL A 269 -8.84 -2.35 19.05
C VAL A 269 -7.78 -1.85 18.08
N THR A 270 -6.88 -2.76 17.69
CA THR A 270 -5.72 -2.47 16.83
C THR A 270 -5.67 -3.41 15.64
N ALA A 271 -5.03 -2.96 14.57
CA ALA A 271 -4.74 -3.75 13.38
C ALA A 271 -3.37 -3.36 12.82
N ALA A 272 -2.67 -4.32 12.20
CA ALA A 272 -1.43 -4.07 11.48
C ALA A 272 -1.41 -4.90 10.19
N LEU A 273 -0.91 -4.30 9.12
CA LEU A 273 -0.77 -4.91 7.80
C LEU A 273 0.58 -4.51 7.20
N THR A 274 1.21 -5.45 6.50
CA THR A 274 2.42 -5.20 5.72
C THR A 274 2.20 -5.69 4.30
N THR A 275 2.63 -4.91 3.32
CA THR A 275 2.73 -5.33 1.92
C THR A 275 4.09 -4.95 1.36
N ARG A 276 4.41 -5.41 0.15
CA ARG A 276 5.56 -4.97 -0.62
C ARG A 276 5.11 -4.68 -2.05
N VAL A 277 5.60 -3.57 -2.59
CA VAL A 277 5.31 -3.13 -3.95
C VAL A 277 6.60 -3.05 -4.76
N ARG A 278 6.53 -3.46 -6.02
CA ARG A 278 7.52 -3.12 -7.05
C ARG A 278 7.23 -1.69 -7.55
N LEU A 279 8.26 -0.96 -7.96
CA LEU A 279 8.12 0.39 -8.52
C LEU A 279 8.11 0.33 -10.05
N ALA A 280 7.33 1.19 -10.72
CA ALA A 280 7.26 1.21 -12.19
C ALA A 280 8.60 1.58 -12.84
N ASN A 281 9.36 2.51 -12.25
CA ASN A 281 10.72 2.84 -12.70
C ASN A 281 11.76 1.85 -12.17
N ASP A 282 11.50 0.59 -12.47
CA ASP A 282 12.45 -0.50 -12.42
C ASP A 282 13.10 -0.70 -13.79
N PHE A 283 13.31 0.41 -14.52
CA PHE A 283 14.09 0.54 -15.77
C PHE A 283 13.71 -0.38 -16.96
N PHE A 284 12.72 -1.28 -16.83
CA PHE A 284 12.48 -2.37 -17.78
C PHE A 284 11.00 -2.79 -17.99
N ASP A 285 10.02 -1.97 -17.64
CA ASP A 285 8.60 -2.24 -18.00
C ASP A 285 8.20 -1.65 -19.37
N GLY A 286 9.16 -1.10 -20.13
CA GLY A 286 8.93 -0.49 -21.46
C GLY A 286 9.20 -1.40 -22.68
N ILE A 287 9.50 -2.68 -22.49
CA ILE A 287 9.89 -3.61 -23.57
C ILE A 287 9.11 -4.96 -23.53
N ASP A 288 8.20 -5.14 -22.57
CA ASP A 288 7.26 -6.27 -22.62
C ASP A 288 6.25 -6.05 -23.76
N ASN A 289 6.37 -6.84 -24.82
CA ASN A 289 5.37 -6.93 -25.89
C ASN A 289 4.10 -7.58 -25.34
N ASP A 290 3.18 -6.78 -24.81
CA ASP A 290 1.80 -7.21 -24.57
C ASP A 290 1.09 -7.46 -25.91
N SER A 291 0.97 -8.75 -26.25
CA SER A 291 0.11 -9.30 -27.32
C SER A 291 -0.95 -10.22 -26.73
#